data_AF-A0AAV6PES3-F1
#
_entry.id   AF-A0AAV6PES3-F1
#
_cell.length_a   1.000
_cell.length_b   1.000
_cell.length_c   1.000
_cell.angle_alpha   90.00
_cell.angle_beta   90.00
_cell.angle_gamma   90.00
#
_symmetry.space_group_name_H-M   'P 1'
#
loop_
_entity.id
_entity.type
_entity.pdbx_description
1 polymer ?
#
loop_
_entity_poly.entity_id
_entity_poly.type
_entity_poly.pdbx_seq_one_letter_code
_entity_poly.pdbx_strand_id
1 'polypeptide(L)'
;MVKDKCVCMLCHQTLALSKRGNLEWHHNTNHGKFKDSLPAKSAIRTGKIAELKAGLKAQQSLFTKPAAQNKSATEASFCISHLLAKHKKPFTDGDLFKEATALTAETVFNGFKNKDDIKTALRSVQLGPNTVARRVEEMSGDVDRQVLQDLSHWEYFSLQFDESLDVMDTAQLVVFVRMAFPDSTTKEDLLTLLHLKERTRGEDIYNVSTIMTSRFRNWWQLPLMGPQRCVQALAGKVVNFSHVMTLVVKLINSIRAKALQHRLFKALLDELDAAYGDLLLHADVQWLSRGKVLQRFVDLLPEIKTFLETRNEEHEELSDDKWLLDLGFLTDLTAKLNALNNEL
;
A
#
# COMPACT_ATOMS: atom_id res chain seq x y z
N MET A 1 -28.76 27.07 -2.31
CA MET A 1 -27.72 27.01 -3.36
C MET A 1 -28.02 25.82 -4.25
N VAL A 2 -28.28 26.08 -5.52
CA VAL A 2 -28.27 25.06 -6.57
C VAL A 2 -26.88 25.20 -7.18
N LYS A 3 -25.98 24.24 -6.92
CA LYS A 3 -24.55 24.19 -7.35
C LYS A 3 -23.94 25.55 -7.75
N ASP A 4 -23.23 26.19 -6.82
CA ASP A 4 -22.39 27.39 -7.01
C ASP A 4 -23.03 28.66 -7.59
N LYS A 5 -24.36 28.68 -7.79
CA LYS A 5 -25.09 29.85 -8.26
C LYS A 5 -25.97 30.44 -7.15
N CYS A 6 -25.91 31.76 -7.00
CA CYS A 6 -26.78 32.50 -6.09
C CYS A 6 -28.13 32.70 -6.77
N VAL A 7 -29.24 32.29 -6.14
CA VAL A 7 -30.58 32.39 -6.72
C VAL A 7 -31.51 33.08 -5.72
N CYS A 8 -32.27 34.06 -6.20
CA CYS A 8 -33.27 34.74 -5.38
C CYS A 8 -34.48 33.82 -5.13
N MET A 9 -34.86 33.60 -3.87
CA MET A 9 -36.02 32.75 -3.53
C MET A 9 -37.37 33.43 -3.79
N LEU A 10 -37.40 34.72 -4.13
CA LEU A 10 -38.64 35.48 -4.39
C LEU A 10 -39.01 35.50 -5.87
N CYS A 11 -38.03 35.61 -6.77
CA CYS A 11 -38.25 35.66 -8.22
C CYS A 11 -37.55 34.54 -9.01
N HIS A 12 -36.82 33.64 -8.34
CA HIS A 12 -36.06 32.55 -8.96
C HIS A 12 -34.97 33.00 -9.96
N GLN A 13 -34.65 34.30 -10.03
CA GLN A 13 -33.55 34.80 -10.86
C GLN A 13 -32.19 34.39 -10.29
N THR A 14 -31.30 33.98 -11.19
CA THR A 14 -29.90 33.67 -10.86
C THR A 14 -29.08 34.95 -10.86
N LEU A 15 -28.33 35.18 -9.79
CA LEU A 15 -27.43 36.30 -9.60
C LEU A 15 -26.01 35.86 -9.94
N ALA A 16 -25.35 36.61 -10.83
CA ALA A 16 -24.03 36.29 -11.33
C ALA A 16 -22.93 36.33 -10.24
N LEU A 17 -23.12 37.11 -9.18
CA LEU A 17 -22.14 37.28 -8.09
C LEU A 17 -22.85 37.31 -6.75
N SER A 18 -22.38 36.50 -5.80
CA SER A 18 -22.89 36.39 -4.42
C SER A 18 -22.38 37.48 -3.47
N LYS A 19 -21.88 38.61 -4.01
CA LYS A 19 -21.40 39.74 -3.20
C LYS A 19 -22.59 40.49 -2.58
N ARG A 20 -22.47 40.86 -1.30
CA ARG A 20 -23.51 41.56 -0.52
C ARG A 20 -24.16 42.73 -1.26
N GLY A 21 -23.37 43.62 -1.85
CA GLY A 21 -23.89 44.79 -2.58
C GLY A 21 -24.81 44.42 -3.76
N ASN A 22 -24.51 43.34 -4.49
CA ASN A 22 -25.31 42.88 -5.61
C ASN A 22 -26.63 42.25 -5.14
N LEU A 23 -26.61 41.54 -4.01
CA LEU A 23 -27.81 40.98 -3.39
C LEU A 23 -28.74 42.08 -2.86
N GLU A 24 -28.17 43.10 -2.21
CA GLU A 24 -28.92 44.26 -1.71
C GLU A 24 -29.52 45.07 -2.86
N TRP A 25 -28.76 45.33 -3.92
CA TRP A 25 -29.26 46.02 -5.11
C TRP A 25 -30.40 45.23 -5.76
N HIS A 26 -30.21 43.94 -6.03
CA HIS A 26 -31.27 43.10 -6.60
C HIS A 26 -32.54 43.10 -5.73
N HIS A 27 -32.40 42.97 -4.41
CA HIS A 27 -33.53 42.99 -3.49
C HIS A 27 -34.24 44.35 -3.51
N ASN A 28 -33.50 45.47 -3.48
CA ASN A 28 -34.12 46.79 -3.44
C ASN A 28 -34.79 47.15 -4.78
N THR A 29 -34.17 46.78 -5.91
CA THR A 29 -34.68 47.08 -7.26
C THR A 29 -35.87 46.20 -7.65
N ASN A 30 -35.80 44.89 -7.40
CA ASN A 30 -36.83 43.94 -7.85
C ASN A 30 -37.86 43.60 -6.76
N HIS A 31 -37.51 43.83 -5.49
CA HIS A 31 -38.32 43.46 -4.33
C HIS A 31 -38.42 44.61 -3.30
N GLY A 32 -38.34 45.88 -3.74
CA GLY A 32 -38.38 47.05 -2.85
C GLY A 32 -39.59 47.04 -1.92
N LYS A 33 -40.77 46.71 -2.45
CA LYS A 33 -42.05 46.62 -1.70
C LYS A 33 -42.11 45.46 -0.68
N PHE A 34 -41.16 44.54 -0.72
CA PHE A 34 -41.13 43.37 0.18
C PHE A 34 -40.83 43.78 1.63
N LYS A 35 -40.13 44.90 1.85
CA LYS A 35 -39.89 45.43 3.20
C LYS A 35 -41.16 46.04 3.81
N ASP A 36 -42.01 46.61 2.98
CA ASP A 36 -43.25 47.28 3.40
C ASP A 36 -44.36 46.27 3.71
N SER A 37 -44.45 45.18 2.91
CA SER A 37 -45.42 44.11 3.13
C SER A 37 -45.01 43.08 4.18
N LEU A 38 -43.70 42.89 4.39
CA LEU A 38 -43.14 41.94 5.36
C LEU A 38 -42.02 42.59 6.18
N PRO A 39 -42.38 43.33 7.25
CA PRO A 39 -41.43 44.03 8.11
C PRO A 39 -40.39 43.09 8.69
N ALA A 40 -39.17 43.60 8.86
CA ALA A 40 -38.07 42.84 9.45
C ALA A 40 -38.44 42.35 10.86
N LYS A 41 -38.09 41.11 11.20
CA LYS A 41 -38.39 40.44 12.48
C LYS A 41 -39.87 40.22 12.82
N SER A 42 -40.79 40.42 11.87
CA SER A 42 -42.21 40.10 12.06
C SER A 42 -42.48 38.58 11.98
N ALA A 43 -43.50 38.11 12.70
CA ALA A 43 -43.95 36.71 12.64
C ALA A 43 -44.38 36.29 11.21
N ILE A 44 -44.99 37.22 10.47
CA ILE A 44 -45.45 37.01 9.09
C ILE A 44 -44.26 36.78 8.15
N ARG A 45 -43.17 37.55 8.31
CA ARG A 45 -41.93 37.36 7.55
C ARG A 45 -41.27 36.02 7.86
N THR A 46 -41.25 35.61 9.13
CA THR A 46 -40.73 34.30 9.53
C THR A 46 -41.54 33.17 8.89
N GLY A 47 -42.87 33.27 8.89
CA GLY A 47 -43.77 32.33 8.22
C GLY A 47 -43.50 32.24 6.72
N LYS A 48 -43.39 33.38 6.02
CA LYS A 48 -43.14 33.38 4.57
C LYS A 48 -41.77 32.80 4.22
N ILE A 49 -40.73 33.06 5.02
CA ILE A 49 -39.41 32.45 4.84
C ILE A 49 -39.47 30.94 5.06
N ALA A 50 -40.23 30.47 6.06
CA ALA A 50 -40.41 29.04 6.31
C ALA A 50 -41.10 28.35 5.13
N GLU A 51 -42.14 28.96 4.57
CA GLU A 51 -42.85 28.49 3.36
C GLU A 51 -41.90 28.39 2.15
N LEU A 52 -41.14 29.45 1.86
CA LEU A 52 -40.19 29.46 0.74
C LEU A 52 -39.07 28.41 0.92
N LYS A 53 -38.58 28.23 2.15
CA LYS A 53 -37.60 27.18 2.47
C LYS A 53 -38.20 25.78 2.31
N ALA A 54 -39.45 25.57 2.73
CA ALA A 54 -40.15 24.30 2.57
C ALA A 54 -40.39 23.96 1.10
N GLY A 55 -40.81 24.94 0.29
CA GLY A 55 -40.96 24.80 -1.16
C GLY A 55 -39.64 24.44 -1.86
N LEU A 56 -38.55 25.12 -1.50
CA LEU A 56 -37.22 24.81 -2.04
C LEU A 56 -36.76 23.40 -1.66
N LYS A 57 -36.96 22.98 -0.40
CA LYS A 57 -36.66 21.61 0.04
C LYS A 57 -37.49 20.58 -0.72
N ALA A 58 -38.78 20.84 -0.95
CA ALA A 58 -39.64 19.96 -1.73
C ALA A 58 -39.14 19.80 -3.18
N GLN A 59 -38.75 20.90 -3.83
CA GLN A 59 -38.16 20.88 -5.17
C GLN A 59 -36.83 20.09 -5.20
N GLN A 60 -35.96 20.30 -4.23
CA GLN A 60 -34.70 19.56 -4.10
C GLN A 60 -34.92 18.07 -3.76
N SER A 61 -36.01 17.74 -3.06
CA SER A 61 -36.36 16.36 -2.72
C SER A 61 -36.65 15.49 -3.94
N LEU A 62 -37.15 16.09 -5.04
CA LEU A 62 -37.40 15.38 -6.29
C LEU A 62 -36.10 14.85 -6.92
N PHE A 63 -34.99 15.57 -6.76
CA PHE A 63 -33.68 15.19 -7.29
C PHE A 63 -32.87 14.31 -6.33
N THR A 64 -33.14 14.39 -5.03
CA THR A 64 -32.39 13.63 -4.00
C THR A 64 -33.06 12.32 -3.61
N LYS A 65 -34.38 12.16 -3.80
CA LYS A 65 -35.11 10.90 -3.54
C LYS A 65 -34.56 9.69 -4.32
N PRO A 66 -34.26 9.77 -5.62
CA PRO A 66 -33.67 8.65 -6.36
C PRO A 66 -32.26 8.29 -5.87
N ALA A 67 -31.48 9.28 -5.40
CA ALA A 67 -30.14 9.05 -4.86
C ALA A 67 -30.17 8.40 -3.47
N ALA A 68 -31.17 8.73 -2.63
CA ALA A 68 -31.33 8.15 -1.30
C ALA A 68 -31.87 6.71 -1.33
N GLN A 69 -32.83 6.41 -2.23
CA GLN A 69 -33.39 5.06 -2.39
C GLN A 69 -32.37 4.02 -2.87
N ASN A 70 -31.34 4.44 -3.62
CA ASN A 70 -30.34 3.52 -4.18
C ASN A 70 -29.10 3.33 -3.30
N LYS A 71 -29.02 3.94 -2.12
CA LYS A 71 -27.82 3.84 -1.27
C LYS A 71 -27.57 2.39 -0.84
N SER A 72 -28.59 1.71 -0.32
CA SER A 72 -28.48 0.32 0.13
C SER A 72 -28.21 -0.65 -1.02
N ALA A 73 -28.84 -0.45 -2.18
CA ALA A 73 -28.56 -1.26 -3.37
C ALA A 73 -27.12 -1.07 -3.86
N THR A 74 -26.61 0.15 -3.81
CA THR A 74 -25.21 0.49 -4.15
C THR A 74 -24.23 -0.13 -3.16
N GLU A 75 -24.50 -0.04 -1.87
CA GLU A 75 -23.69 -0.64 -0.81
C GLU A 75 -23.62 -2.17 -0.96
N ALA A 76 -24.77 -2.83 -1.15
CA ALA A 76 -24.83 -4.28 -1.38
C ALA A 76 -23.97 -4.73 -2.57
N SER A 77 -23.95 -3.93 -3.64
CA SER A 77 -23.14 -4.23 -4.82
C SER A 77 -21.64 -3.95 -4.60
N PHE A 78 -21.29 -2.99 -3.73
CA PHE A 78 -20.05 -2.94 -2.90
C PHE A 78 -19.65 -4.33 -2.40
N CYS A 79 -20.39 -4.80 -1.40
CA CYS A 79 -20.06 -6.00 -0.65
C CYS A 79 -19.94 -7.24 -1.54
N ILE A 80 -20.85 -7.41 -2.50
CA ILE A 80 -20.84 -8.56 -3.41
C ILE A 80 -19.65 -8.50 -4.38
N SER A 81 -19.33 -7.33 -4.95
CA SER A 81 -18.16 -7.20 -5.84
C SER A 81 -16.86 -7.49 -5.08
N HIS A 82 -16.76 -7.04 -3.83
CA HIS A 82 -15.63 -7.35 -2.96
C HIS A 82 -15.53 -8.86 -2.67
N LEU A 83 -16.67 -9.52 -2.42
CA LEU A 83 -16.71 -10.97 -2.19
C LEU A 83 -16.21 -11.75 -3.42
N LEU A 84 -16.65 -11.37 -4.62
CA LEU A 84 -16.18 -12.00 -5.87
C LEU A 84 -14.66 -11.83 -6.03
N ALA A 85 -14.14 -10.61 -5.82
CA ALA A 85 -12.71 -10.34 -5.88
C ALA A 85 -11.92 -11.15 -4.84
N LYS A 86 -12.38 -11.20 -3.59
CA LYS A 86 -11.75 -11.95 -2.50
C LYS A 86 -11.62 -13.44 -2.80
N HIS A 87 -12.61 -14.02 -3.46
CA HIS A 87 -12.60 -15.42 -3.87
C HIS A 87 -12.03 -15.67 -5.27
N LYS A 88 -11.39 -14.66 -5.88
CA LYS A 88 -10.79 -14.72 -7.22
C LYS A 88 -11.78 -15.22 -8.29
N LYS A 89 -13.04 -14.80 -8.19
CA LYS A 89 -14.10 -15.18 -9.13
C LYS A 89 -14.15 -14.22 -10.32
N PRO A 90 -14.50 -14.71 -11.53
CA PRO A 90 -14.72 -13.85 -12.69
C PRO A 90 -15.78 -12.77 -12.42
N PHE A 91 -15.63 -11.60 -13.04
CA PHE A 91 -16.62 -10.52 -12.90
C PHE A 91 -17.99 -10.87 -13.50
N THR A 92 -18.02 -11.84 -14.42
CA THR A 92 -19.25 -12.40 -15.00
C THR A 92 -20.09 -13.16 -13.98
N ASP A 93 -19.50 -13.65 -12.88
CA ASP A 93 -20.23 -14.38 -11.83
C ASP A 93 -21.22 -13.46 -11.08
N GLY A 94 -21.13 -12.14 -11.25
CA GLY A 94 -22.14 -11.20 -10.75
C GLY A 94 -23.53 -11.43 -11.37
N ASP A 95 -23.60 -11.84 -12.64
CA ASP A 95 -24.86 -12.19 -13.29
C ASP A 95 -25.42 -13.53 -12.77
N LEU A 96 -24.54 -14.52 -12.57
CA LEU A 96 -24.92 -15.78 -11.94
C LEU A 96 -25.46 -15.56 -10.51
N PHE A 97 -24.83 -14.68 -9.74
CA PHE A 97 -25.31 -14.32 -8.41
C PHE A 97 -26.72 -13.69 -8.47
N LYS A 98 -26.98 -12.83 -9.46
CA LYS A 98 -28.31 -12.26 -9.68
C LYS A 98 -29.35 -13.32 -10.02
N GLU A 99 -29.02 -14.25 -10.90
CA GLU A 99 -29.91 -15.35 -11.29
C GLU A 99 -30.27 -16.21 -10.08
N ALA A 100 -29.25 -16.65 -9.32
CA ALA A 100 -29.45 -17.42 -8.09
C ALA A 100 -30.30 -16.67 -7.06
N THR A 101 -30.06 -15.38 -6.90
CA THR A 101 -30.82 -14.53 -5.97
C THR A 101 -32.27 -14.34 -6.42
N ALA A 102 -32.51 -14.21 -7.73
CA ALA A 102 -33.86 -14.09 -8.29
C ALA A 102 -34.66 -15.39 -8.10
N LEU A 103 -34.06 -16.55 -8.39
CA LEU A 103 -34.67 -17.87 -8.17
C LEU A 103 -35.00 -18.10 -6.69
N THR A 104 -34.07 -17.73 -5.80
CA THR A 104 -34.27 -17.80 -4.35
C THR A 104 -35.43 -16.88 -3.93
N ALA A 105 -35.49 -15.66 -4.47
CA ALA A 105 -36.56 -14.73 -4.12
C ALA A 105 -37.93 -15.16 -4.65
N GLU A 106 -37.99 -15.86 -5.78
CA GLU A 106 -39.21 -16.42 -6.34
C GLU A 106 -39.76 -17.59 -5.53
N THR A 107 -38.88 -18.43 -4.97
CA THR A 107 -39.26 -19.63 -4.22
C THR A 107 -39.48 -19.34 -2.75
N VAL A 108 -38.52 -18.71 -2.07
CA VAL A 108 -38.52 -18.50 -0.62
C VAL A 108 -39.55 -17.44 -0.20
N PHE A 109 -39.67 -16.34 -0.96
CA PHE A 109 -40.56 -15.24 -0.59
C PHE A 109 -41.96 -15.31 -1.21
N ASN A 110 -42.32 -16.39 -1.90
CA ASN A 110 -43.60 -16.45 -2.63
C ASN A 110 -44.83 -16.23 -1.73
N GLY A 111 -44.78 -16.74 -0.50
CA GLY A 111 -45.85 -16.62 0.50
C GLY A 111 -45.86 -15.31 1.29
N PHE A 112 -44.89 -14.42 1.07
CA PHE A 112 -44.74 -13.19 1.84
C PHE A 112 -45.57 -12.05 1.22
N LYS A 113 -46.18 -11.22 2.08
CA LYS A 113 -47.01 -10.07 1.63
C LYS A 113 -46.23 -9.01 0.84
N ASN A 114 -44.93 -8.87 1.13
CA ASN A 114 -44.02 -7.90 0.52
C ASN A 114 -43.10 -8.51 -0.55
N LYS A 115 -43.49 -9.64 -1.16
CA LYS A 115 -42.64 -10.37 -2.11
C LYS A 115 -42.19 -9.53 -3.31
N ASP A 116 -43.07 -8.69 -3.85
CA ASP A 116 -42.77 -7.91 -5.05
C ASP A 116 -41.82 -6.75 -4.73
N ASP A 117 -41.94 -6.18 -3.53
CA ASP A 117 -41.00 -5.18 -3.01
C ASP A 117 -39.60 -5.79 -2.83
N ILE A 118 -39.51 -6.98 -2.23
CA ILE A 118 -38.25 -7.70 -2.05
C ILE A 118 -37.61 -8.03 -3.40
N LYS A 119 -38.39 -8.58 -4.35
CA LYS A 119 -37.90 -8.88 -5.70
C LYS A 119 -37.40 -7.63 -6.41
N THR A 120 -38.12 -6.52 -6.30
CA THR A 120 -37.73 -5.24 -6.90
C THR A 120 -36.45 -4.70 -6.27
N ALA A 121 -36.32 -4.78 -4.94
CA ALA A 121 -35.12 -4.37 -4.24
C ALA A 121 -33.89 -5.20 -4.66
N LEU A 122 -34.02 -6.54 -4.75
CA LEU A 122 -32.93 -7.42 -5.18
C LEU A 122 -32.52 -7.17 -6.65
N ARG A 123 -33.50 -6.96 -7.55
CA ARG A 123 -33.24 -6.63 -8.96
C ARG A 123 -32.53 -5.29 -9.14
N SER A 124 -32.75 -4.34 -8.22
CA SER A 124 -32.13 -3.01 -8.28
C SER A 124 -30.62 -3.02 -8.03
N VAL A 125 -30.08 -4.07 -7.39
CA VAL A 125 -28.64 -4.21 -7.14
C VAL A 125 -27.91 -4.39 -8.48
N GLN A 126 -26.90 -3.59 -8.76
CA GLN A 126 -26.17 -3.64 -10.04
C GLN A 126 -24.93 -4.52 -9.92
N LEU A 127 -24.92 -5.66 -10.62
CA LEU A 127 -23.85 -6.68 -10.59
C LEU A 127 -23.43 -7.14 -11.99
N GLY A 128 -23.71 -6.35 -13.03
CA GLY A 128 -23.22 -6.68 -14.37
C GLY A 128 -21.68 -6.66 -14.41
N PRO A 129 -21.03 -7.35 -15.35
CA PRO A 129 -19.57 -7.56 -15.33
C PRO A 129 -18.77 -6.25 -15.27
N ASN A 130 -19.16 -5.25 -16.08
CA ASN A 130 -18.55 -3.92 -16.08
C ASN A 130 -18.77 -3.16 -14.77
N THR A 131 -19.91 -3.40 -14.11
CA THR A 131 -20.20 -2.77 -12.82
C THR A 131 -19.34 -3.37 -11.71
N VAL A 132 -19.20 -4.69 -11.70
CA VAL A 132 -18.33 -5.40 -10.74
C VAL A 132 -16.88 -4.94 -10.95
N ALA A 133 -16.40 -4.92 -12.20
CA ALA A 133 -15.05 -4.43 -12.53
C ALA A 133 -14.80 -3.01 -12.02
N ARG A 134 -15.68 -2.05 -12.38
CA ARG A 134 -15.56 -0.65 -11.92
C ARG A 134 -15.53 -0.53 -10.39
N ARG A 135 -16.36 -1.31 -9.69
CA ARG A 135 -16.40 -1.27 -8.21
C ARG A 135 -15.12 -1.83 -7.60
N VAL A 136 -14.57 -2.90 -8.17
CA VAL A 136 -13.28 -3.45 -7.76
C VAL A 136 -12.17 -2.42 -8.00
N GLU A 137 -12.17 -1.73 -9.14
CA GLU A 137 -11.24 -0.63 -9.42
C GLU A 137 -11.40 0.54 -8.43
N GLU A 138 -12.63 0.93 -8.09
CA GLU A 138 -12.90 1.99 -7.11
C GLU A 138 -12.42 1.62 -5.71
N MET A 139 -12.62 0.36 -5.29
CA MET A 139 -12.10 -0.16 -4.02
C MET A 139 -10.58 -0.23 -4.04
N SER A 140 -9.97 -0.70 -5.14
CA SER A 140 -8.52 -0.72 -5.31
C SER A 140 -7.94 0.69 -5.20
N GLY A 141 -8.53 1.67 -5.90
CA GLY A 141 -8.08 3.05 -5.83
C GLY A 141 -8.30 3.69 -4.45
N ASP A 142 -9.24 3.17 -3.64
CA ASP A 142 -9.39 3.60 -2.26
C ASP A 142 -8.29 3.03 -1.36
N VAL A 143 -7.97 1.74 -1.50
CA VAL A 143 -6.83 1.11 -0.82
C VAL A 143 -5.54 1.85 -1.17
N ASP A 144 -5.31 2.14 -2.46
CA ASP A 144 -4.16 2.94 -2.90
C ASP A 144 -4.09 4.27 -2.16
N ARG A 145 -5.20 5.02 -2.10
CA ARG A 145 -5.25 6.31 -1.37
C ARG A 145 -4.96 6.16 0.12
N GLN A 146 -5.45 5.10 0.77
CA GLN A 146 -5.16 4.84 2.18
C GLN A 146 -3.68 4.56 2.40
N VAL A 147 -3.06 3.72 1.57
CA VAL A 147 -1.59 3.48 1.61
C VAL A 147 -0.83 4.80 1.44
N LEU A 148 -1.25 5.66 0.52
CA LEU A 148 -0.63 6.99 0.34
C LEU A 148 -0.79 7.90 1.56
N GLN A 149 -1.93 7.85 2.22
CA GLN A 149 -2.18 8.62 3.42
C GLN A 149 -1.31 8.13 4.58
N ASP A 150 -1.17 6.82 4.74
CA ASP A 150 -0.28 6.19 5.72
C ASP A 150 1.17 6.56 5.45
N LEU A 151 1.57 6.56 4.18
CA LEU A 151 2.87 7.02 3.70
C LEU A 151 3.16 8.52 3.96
N SER A 152 2.20 9.29 4.47
CA SER A 152 2.45 10.67 4.92
C SER A 152 2.66 10.83 6.43
N HIS A 153 2.37 9.81 7.24
CA HIS A 153 2.39 9.89 8.72
C HIS A 153 3.40 8.94 9.41
N TRP A 154 4.12 8.11 8.66
CA TRP A 154 5.06 7.13 9.20
C TRP A 154 6.38 7.75 9.69
N GLU A 155 7.05 7.07 10.63
CA GLU A 155 8.36 7.46 11.16
C GLU A 155 9.52 6.73 10.49
N TYR A 156 9.39 5.39 10.35
CA TYR A 156 10.30 4.54 9.56
C TYR A 156 9.54 3.66 8.56
N PHE A 157 10.20 3.29 7.46
CA PHE A 157 9.66 2.31 6.51
C PHE A 157 10.74 1.36 6.00
N SER A 158 10.34 0.21 5.48
CA SER A 158 11.19 -0.65 4.66
C SER A 158 10.42 -1.14 3.45
N LEU A 159 11.14 -1.41 2.38
CA LEU A 159 10.58 -2.03 1.18
C LEU A 159 11.02 -3.49 1.14
N GLN A 160 10.11 -4.39 0.79
CA GLN A 160 10.44 -5.76 0.49
C GLN A 160 10.15 -6.01 -0.98
N PHE A 161 11.16 -6.51 -1.67
CA PHE A 161 11.08 -6.89 -3.07
C PHE A 161 11.03 -8.41 -3.12
N ASP A 162 9.97 -8.94 -3.72
CA ASP A 162 9.80 -10.37 -3.93
C ASP A 162 9.57 -10.67 -5.42
N GLU A 163 10.12 -11.78 -5.89
CA GLU A 163 9.95 -12.22 -7.27
C GLU A 163 8.81 -13.25 -7.31
N SER A 164 7.74 -12.93 -8.04
CA SER A 164 6.61 -13.83 -8.29
C SER A 164 6.50 -14.13 -9.78
N LEU A 165 5.90 -15.27 -10.12
CA LEU A 165 5.46 -15.56 -11.48
C LEU A 165 3.96 -15.31 -11.60
N ASP A 166 3.51 -14.76 -12.72
CA ASP A 166 2.08 -14.69 -13.03
C ASP A 166 1.55 -15.97 -13.65
N VAL A 167 0.25 -16.00 -13.95
CA VAL A 167 -0.43 -17.17 -14.54
C VAL A 167 0.06 -17.53 -15.95
N MET A 168 0.85 -16.66 -16.58
CA MET A 168 1.47 -16.85 -17.89
C MET A 168 3.00 -17.05 -17.77
N ASP A 169 3.49 -17.39 -16.57
CA ASP A 169 4.91 -17.56 -16.24
C ASP A 169 5.78 -16.31 -16.52
N THR A 170 5.18 -15.12 -16.52
CA THR A 170 5.95 -13.87 -16.62
C THR A 170 6.42 -13.47 -15.23
N ALA A 171 7.72 -13.22 -15.08
CA ALA A 171 8.27 -12.74 -13.82
C ALA A 171 7.77 -11.34 -13.48
N GLN A 172 7.37 -11.14 -12.23
CA GLN A 172 6.86 -9.91 -11.68
C GLN A 172 7.59 -9.63 -10.36
N LEU A 173 7.97 -8.37 -10.17
CA LEU A 173 8.52 -7.86 -8.93
C LEU A 173 7.37 -7.34 -8.08
N VAL A 174 7.09 -8.03 -6.98
CA VAL A 174 6.13 -7.63 -5.96
C VAL A 174 6.85 -6.75 -4.95
N VAL A 175 6.32 -5.56 -4.71
CA VAL A 175 6.92 -4.61 -3.77
C VAL A 175 5.95 -4.40 -2.61
N PHE A 176 6.33 -4.84 -1.42
CA PHE A 176 5.65 -4.55 -0.18
C PHE A 176 6.31 -3.36 0.52
N VAL A 177 5.50 -2.56 1.21
CA VAL A 177 5.97 -1.50 2.09
C VAL A 177 5.57 -1.83 3.52
N ARG A 178 6.56 -1.86 4.41
CA ARG A 178 6.38 -1.99 5.85
C ARG A 178 6.61 -0.62 6.47
N MET A 179 5.65 -0.13 7.24
CA MET A 179 5.66 1.19 7.87
C MET A 179 5.63 1.01 9.38
N ALA A 180 6.39 1.86 10.08
CA ALA A 180 6.33 2.02 11.52
C ALA A 180 5.86 3.43 11.84
N PHE A 181 4.80 3.54 12.64
CA PHE A 181 4.19 4.81 13.02
C PHE A 181 4.71 5.27 14.40
N PRO A 182 4.58 6.57 14.72
CA PRO A 182 5.04 7.11 16.01
C PRO A 182 4.40 6.48 17.24
N ASP A 183 3.22 5.87 17.10
CA ASP A 183 2.53 5.13 18.15
C ASP A 183 3.05 3.69 18.34
N SER A 184 4.19 3.36 17.71
CA SER A 184 4.81 2.03 17.69
C SER A 184 3.97 0.95 17.00
N THR A 185 2.90 1.33 16.28
CA THR A 185 2.19 0.39 15.42
C THR A 185 2.97 0.16 14.12
N THR A 186 2.84 -1.05 13.57
CA THR A 186 3.43 -1.41 12.29
C THR A 186 2.33 -1.82 11.32
N LYS A 187 2.52 -1.52 10.04
CA LYS A 187 1.63 -1.93 8.96
C LYS A 187 2.44 -2.38 7.77
N GLU A 188 2.11 -3.54 7.23
CA GLU A 188 2.58 -4.00 5.93
C GLU A 188 1.44 -3.86 4.91
N ASP A 189 1.76 -3.34 3.73
CA ASP A 189 0.81 -3.25 2.62
C ASP A 189 1.51 -3.46 1.27
N LEU A 190 0.75 -3.85 0.25
CA LEU A 190 1.26 -4.01 -1.11
C LEU A 190 1.43 -2.63 -1.74
N LEU A 191 2.66 -2.24 -2.07
CA LEU A 191 2.94 -0.94 -2.69
C LEU A 191 2.68 -0.98 -4.20
N THR A 192 3.23 -1.98 -4.89
CA THR A 192 3.06 -2.11 -6.34
C THR A 192 3.49 -3.49 -6.87
N LEU A 193 3.05 -3.79 -8.08
CA LEU A 193 3.47 -4.94 -8.89
C LEU A 193 4.11 -4.44 -10.18
N LEU A 194 5.35 -4.84 -10.45
CA LEU A 194 6.11 -4.39 -11.60
C LEU A 194 6.50 -5.57 -12.48
N HIS A 195 6.15 -5.51 -13.77
CA HIS A 195 6.45 -6.59 -14.70
C HIS A 195 7.94 -6.58 -15.07
N LEU A 196 8.59 -7.75 -15.01
CA LEU A 196 9.95 -7.97 -15.50
C LEU A 196 9.85 -8.52 -16.92
N LYS A 197 10.21 -7.70 -17.92
CA LYS A 197 9.89 -8.01 -19.32
C LYS A 197 10.68 -9.18 -19.92
N GLU A 198 11.88 -9.48 -19.41
CA GLU A 198 12.77 -10.46 -20.08
C GLU A 198 13.70 -11.22 -19.13
N ARG A 199 14.33 -10.55 -18.16
CA ARG A 199 15.36 -11.14 -17.28
C ARG A 199 15.16 -10.71 -15.83
N THR A 200 15.61 -11.56 -14.91
CA THR A 200 15.49 -11.40 -13.46
C THR A 200 16.86 -11.15 -12.82
N ARG A 201 17.78 -10.51 -13.55
CA ARG A 201 19.11 -10.17 -13.00
C ARG A 201 18.97 -8.98 -12.06
N GLY A 202 19.93 -8.82 -11.14
CA GLY A 202 19.95 -7.67 -10.22
C GLY A 202 19.88 -6.31 -10.92
N GLU A 203 20.44 -6.18 -12.13
CA GLU A 203 20.34 -4.97 -12.95
C GLU A 203 18.91 -4.69 -13.43
N ASP A 204 18.17 -5.72 -13.83
CA ASP A 204 16.78 -5.58 -14.29
C ASP A 204 15.87 -5.14 -13.14
N ILE A 205 16.07 -5.75 -11.95
CA ILE A 205 15.38 -5.36 -10.70
C ILE A 205 15.71 -3.91 -10.34
N TYR A 206 16.98 -3.51 -10.43
CA TYR A 206 17.41 -2.13 -10.16
C TYR A 206 16.77 -1.12 -11.13
N ASN A 207 16.75 -1.42 -12.42
CA ASN A 207 16.14 -0.56 -13.43
C ASN A 207 14.63 -0.39 -13.20
N VAL A 208 13.94 -1.49 -12.88
CA VAL A 208 12.50 -1.46 -12.56
C VAL A 208 12.22 -0.73 -11.25
N SER A 209 13.07 -0.88 -10.23
CA SER A 209 12.99 -0.09 -8.99
C SER A 209 13.18 1.41 -9.24
N THR A 210 13.98 1.80 -10.24
CA THR A 210 14.15 3.20 -10.63
C THR A 210 12.90 3.76 -11.31
N ILE A 211 12.17 2.92 -12.06
CA ILE A 211 10.87 3.30 -12.61
C ILE A 211 9.86 3.52 -11.47
N MET A 212 9.89 2.67 -10.44
CA MET A 212 9.07 2.85 -9.23
C MET A 212 9.33 4.20 -8.57
N THR A 213 10.60 4.55 -8.31
CA THR A 213 10.94 5.85 -7.71
C THR A 213 10.53 7.03 -8.59
N SER A 214 10.54 6.86 -9.91
CA SER A 214 10.08 7.88 -10.87
C SER A 214 8.56 8.07 -10.91
N ARG A 215 7.77 7.00 -10.75
CA ARG A 215 6.31 7.07 -10.63
C ARG A 215 5.89 7.75 -9.33
N PHE A 216 6.75 7.65 -8.33
CA PHE A 216 6.64 8.25 -7.01
C PHE A 216 7.48 9.54 -6.87
N ARG A 217 7.92 10.15 -7.97
CA ARG A 217 8.82 11.32 -8.00
C ARG A 217 8.29 12.54 -7.23
N ASN A 218 6.98 12.69 -7.11
CA ASN A 218 6.36 13.74 -6.31
C ASN A 218 6.51 13.51 -4.79
N TRP A 219 6.92 12.30 -4.37
CA TRP A 219 7.10 11.91 -2.97
C TRP A 219 8.49 12.26 -2.44
N TRP A 220 9.51 12.21 -3.32
CA TRP A 220 10.92 12.51 -2.99
C TRP A 220 11.22 14.01 -2.83
N GLN A 221 10.28 14.90 -3.20
CA GLN A 221 10.44 16.35 -3.14
C GLN A 221 9.85 16.97 -1.86
N LEU A 222 9.23 16.18 -0.98
CA LEU A 222 8.75 16.66 0.32
C LEU A 222 9.94 16.80 1.29
N PRO A 223 10.13 17.96 1.96
CA PRO A 223 11.28 18.23 2.85
C PRO A 223 11.42 17.30 4.07
N LEU A 224 10.47 16.38 4.29
CA LEU A 224 10.46 15.42 5.39
C LEU A 224 11.00 14.03 4.98
N MET A 225 11.29 13.82 3.69
CA MET A 225 11.81 12.56 3.16
C MET A 225 13.24 12.72 2.66
N GLY A 226 14.17 12.95 3.59
CA GLY A 226 15.58 12.68 3.29
C GLY A 226 15.76 11.18 2.98
N PRO A 227 16.75 10.79 2.15
CA PRO A 227 17.06 9.39 1.79
C PRO A 227 17.56 8.51 2.97
N GLN A 228 17.24 8.88 4.21
CA GLN A 228 17.77 8.35 5.47
C GLN A 228 16.72 7.68 6.36
N ARG A 229 15.58 7.18 5.83
CA ARG A 229 14.57 6.51 6.68
C ARG A 229 14.01 5.20 6.14
N CYS A 230 14.60 4.65 5.07
CA CYS A 230 14.32 3.29 4.67
C CYS A 230 15.26 2.33 5.43
N VAL A 231 14.75 1.47 6.31
CA VAL A 231 15.57 0.65 7.24
C VAL A 231 16.59 -0.23 6.49
N GLN A 232 16.26 -0.71 5.28
CA GLN A 232 17.19 -1.49 4.45
C GLN A 232 18.39 -0.68 3.94
N ALA A 233 18.22 0.57 3.47
CA ALA A 233 19.37 1.41 3.11
C ALA A 233 19.99 2.10 4.33
N LEU A 234 19.23 2.22 5.43
CA LEU A 234 19.70 2.81 6.69
C LEU A 234 20.70 1.89 7.36
N ALA A 235 20.46 0.57 7.42
CA ALA A 235 21.42 -0.37 8.01
C ALA A 235 22.78 -0.32 7.28
N GLY A 236 22.78 -0.32 5.95
CA GLY A 236 24.03 -0.24 5.17
C GLY A 236 24.78 1.10 5.26
N LYS A 237 24.09 2.22 5.54
CA LYS A 237 24.70 3.57 5.65
C LYS A 237 24.96 4.03 7.08
N VAL A 238 24.18 3.58 8.05
CA VAL A 238 24.28 3.95 9.48
C VAL A 238 25.15 2.96 10.25
N VAL A 239 25.20 1.71 9.81
CA VAL A 239 26.09 0.67 10.37
C VAL A 239 27.33 0.60 9.47
N ASN A 240 28.23 1.59 9.59
CA ASN A 240 29.46 1.66 8.80
C ASN A 240 30.50 0.62 9.25
N PHE A 241 30.29 -0.64 8.86
CA PHE A 241 31.21 -1.77 9.08
C PHE A 241 31.77 -2.29 7.74
N SER A 242 32.03 -1.34 6.83
CA SER A 242 32.60 -1.64 5.51
C SER A 242 33.95 -2.36 5.63
N HIS A 243 34.74 -2.07 6.66
CA HIS A 243 36.00 -2.74 6.95
C HIS A 243 35.82 -4.23 7.24
N VAL A 244 34.80 -4.62 8.04
CA VAL A 244 34.49 -6.02 8.33
C VAL A 244 34.03 -6.74 7.07
N MET A 245 33.02 -6.20 6.40
CA MET A 245 32.41 -6.85 5.23
C MET A 245 33.39 -7.04 4.08
N THR A 246 34.29 -6.06 3.86
CA THR A 246 35.30 -6.14 2.79
C THR A 246 36.22 -7.33 3.01
N LEU A 247 36.70 -7.55 4.24
CA LEU A 247 37.59 -8.67 4.55
C LEU A 247 36.86 -10.01 4.50
N VAL A 248 35.67 -10.11 5.10
CA VAL A 248 34.86 -11.35 5.11
C VAL A 248 34.59 -11.81 3.67
N VAL A 249 34.12 -10.92 2.80
CA VAL A 249 33.85 -11.25 1.39
C VAL A 249 35.12 -11.65 0.65
N LYS A 250 36.24 -10.94 0.89
CA LYS A 250 37.55 -11.27 0.30
C LYS A 250 38.00 -12.68 0.67
N LEU A 251 37.91 -13.06 1.94
CA LEU A 251 38.31 -14.39 2.44
C LEU A 251 37.41 -15.49 1.90
N ILE A 252 36.09 -15.30 1.96
CA ILE A 252 35.13 -16.25 1.40
C ILE A 252 35.38 -16.47 -0.09
N ASN A 253 35.58 -15.39 -0.86
CA ASN A 253 35.88 -15.51 -2.29
C ASN A 253 37.23 -16.17 -2.54
N SER A 254 38.24 -15.90 -1.72
CA SER A 254 39.57 -16.55 -1.81
C SER A 254 39.47 -18.07 -1.65
N ILE A 255 38.60 -18.55 -0.76
CA ILE A 255 38.37 -19.98 -0.50
C ILE A 255 37.43 -20.59 -1.57
N ARG A 256 36.31 -19.93 -1.88
CA ARG A 256 35.25 -20.49 -2.72
C ARG A 256 35.43 -20.29 -4.23
N ALA A 257 36.16 -19.27 -4.68
CA ALA A 257 36.30 -18.99 -6.12
C ALA A 257 37.20 -19.98 -6.85
N LYS A 258 38.10 -20.68 -6.13
CA LYS A 258 39.01 -21.68 -6.72
C LYS A 258 38.54 -23.09 -6.33
N ALA A 259 38.19 -23.91 -7.32
CA ALA A 259 37.64 -25.25 -7.12
C ALA A 259 38.51 -26.16 -6.22
N LEU A 260 39.84 -26.10 -6.35
CA LEU A 260 40.76 -26.86 -5.51
C LEU A 260 40.72 -26.38 -4.05
N GLN A 261 40.73 -25.06 -3.83
CA GLN A 261 40.71 -24.48 -2.49
C GLN A 261 39.40 -24.80 -1.77
N HIS A 262 38.27 -24.73 -2.48
CA HIS A 262 36.97 -25.10 -1.94
C HIS A 262 36.92 -26.56 -1.49
N ARG A 263 37.45 -27.48 -2.31
CA ARG A 263 37.51 -28.91 -1.97
C ARG A 263 38.42 -29.20 -0.78
N LEU A 264 39.58 -28.55 -0.71
CA LEU A 264 40.51 -28.70 0.42
C LEU A 264 39.90 -28.16 1.72
N PHE A 265 39.23 -27.00 1.65
CA PHE A 265 38.55 -26.43 2.79
C PHE A 265 37.40 -27.33 3.27
N LYS A 266 36.61 -27.90 2.37
CA LYS A 266 35.57 -28.89 2.74
C LYS A 266 36.12 -30.12 3.43
N ALA A 267 37.23 -30.68 2.92
CA ALA A 267 37.89 -31.81 3.56
C ALA A 267 38.34 -31.46 4.98
N LEU A 268 38.90 -30.25 5.19
CA LEU A 268 39.26 -29.77 6.52
C LEU A 268 38.04 -29.64 7.45
N LEU A 269 36.92 -29.11 6.95
CA LEU A 269 35.69 -29.00 7.74
C LEU A 269 35.16 -30.37 8.16
N ASP A 270 35.21 -31.37 7.27
CA ASP A 270 34.81 -32.75 7.56
C ASP A 270 35.77 -33.41 8.57
N GLU A 271 37.08 -33.14 8.49
CA GLU A 271 38.09 -33.66 9.40
C GLU A 271 37.97 -33.08 10.83
N LEU A 272 37.59 -31.81 10.94
CA LEU A 272 37.45 -31.11 12.22
C LEU A 272 36.04 -31.21 12.83
N ASP A 273 35.11 -31.93 12.19
CA ASP A 273 33.69 -32.04 12.58
C ASP A 273 33.05 -30.65 12.80
N ALA A 274 33.30 -29.74 11.84
CA ALA A 274 32.88 -28.36 11.94
C ALA A 274 31.35 -28.20 11.93
N ALA A 275 30.86 -27.11 12.53
CA ALA A 275 29.42 -26.84 12.64
C ALA A 275 28.68 -26.75 11.29
N TYR A 276 29.40 -26.45 10.20
CA TYR A 276 28.87 -26.44 8.84
C TYR A 276 29.85 -27.08 7.86
N GLY A 277 29.35 -27.84 6.90
CA GLY A 277 30.16 -28.45 5.83
C GLY A 277 30.55 -27.52 4.67
N ASP A 278 30.19 -26.22 4.71
CA ASP A 278 30.59 -25.26 3.66
C ASP A 278 30.33 -23.79 4.06
N LEU A 279 31.16 -22.86 3.57
CA LEU A 279 30.90 -21.42 3.62
C LEU A 279 29.78 -21.01 2.65
N LEU A 280 29.09 -19.91 2.92
CA LEU A 280 28.11 -19.33 2.00
C LEU A 280 28.78 -18.32 1.05
N LEU A 281 28.41 -18.35 -0.23
CA LEU A 281 28.86 -17.35 -1.20
C LEU A 281 28.05 -16.08 -0.94
N HIS A 282 28.76 -14.97 -0.91
CA HIS A 282 28.13 -13.67 -0.84
C HIS A 282 27.50 -13.37 -2.21
N ALA A 283 26.20 -13.08 -2.20
CA ALA A 283 25.48 -12.52 -3.32
C ALA A 283 24.93 -11.16 -2.88
N ASP A 284 25.24 -10.10 -3.64
CA ASP A 284 24.88 -8.71 -3.34
C ASP A 284 23.36 -8.42 -3.28
N VAL A 285 22.53 -9.42 -3.52
CA VAL A 285 21.12 -9.26 -3.83
C VAL A 285 20.24 -9.06 -2.58
N GLN A 286 20.73 -9.34 -1.35
CA GLN A 286 19.89 -9.17 -0.14
C GLN A 286 20.70 -8.95 1.17
N TRP A 287 20.31 -7.98 2.01
CA TRP A 287 20.96 -7.78 3.33
C TRP A 287 20.79 -8.98 4.27
N LEU A 288 19.63 -9.66 4.22
CA LEU A 288 19.35 -10.83 5.06
C LEU A 288 20.28 -12.01 4.72
N SER A 289 20.74 -12.12 3.47
CA SER A 289 21.74 -13.12 3.08
C SER A 289 23.11 -12.78 3.66
N ARG A 290 23.45 -11.49 3.84
CA ARG A 290 24.68 -11.06 4.52
C ARG A 290 24.72 -11.48 5.99
N GLY A 291 23.59 -11.43 6.69
CA GLY A 291 23.52 -11.92 8.08
C GLY A 291 23.80 -13.42 8.21
N LYS A 292 23.25 -14.24 7.29
CA LYS A 292 23.55 -15.69 7.27
C LYS A 292 25.01 -15.98 6.91
N VAL A 293 25.59 -15.19 6.00
CA VAL A 293 27.02 -15.28 5.63
C VAL A 293 27.90 -14.94 6.83
N LEU A 294 27.61 -13.85 7.55
CA LEU A 294 28.35 -13.43 8.74
C LEU A 294 28.28 -14.46 9.86
N GLN A 295 27.08 -14.96 10.18
CA GLN A 295 26.91 -15.99 11.20
C GLN A 295 27.76 -17.22 10.88
N ARG A 296 27.67 -17.73 9.65
CA ARG A 296 28.46 -18.89 9.25
C ARG A 296 29.97 -18.63 9.24
N PHE A 297 30.37 -17.42 8.87
CA PHE A 297 31.78 -17.03 8.90
C PHE A 297 32.33 -17.01 10.34
N VAL A 298 31.55 -16.50 11.30
CA VAL A 298 31.90 -16.51 12.73
C VAL A 298 31.97 -17.94 13.27
N ASP A 299 30.96 -18.76 12.95
CA ASP A 299 30.89 -20.14 13.44
C ASP A 299 32.03 -21.01 12.89
N LEU A 300 32.55 -20.69 11.70
CA LEU A 300 33.69 -21.37 11.06
C LEU A 300 35.02 -20.62 11.21
N LEU A 301 35.08 -19.57 12.04
CA LEU A 301 36.26 -18.72 12.16
C LEU A 301 37.53 -19.50 12.57
N PRO A 302 37.48 -20.47 13.50
CA PRO A 302 38.63 -21.31 13.85
C PRO A 302 39.18 -22.08 12.64
N GLU A 303 38.32 -22.73 11.87
CA GLU A 303 38.68 -23.55 10.72
C GLU A 303 39.20 -22.69 9.57
N ILE A 304 38.63 -21.48 9.40
CA ILE A 304 39.13 -20.49 8.44
C ILE A 304 40.56 -20.06 8.81
N LYS A 305 40.84 -19.78 10.09
CA LYS A 305 42.19 -19.43 10.54
C LYS A 305 43.18 -20.57 10.25
N THR A 306 42.84 -21.79 10.65
CA THR A 306 43.67 -22.98 10.36
C THR A 306 43.90 -23.16 8.85
N PHE A 307 42.87 -22.97 8.03
CA PHE A 307 43.02 -23.09 6.58
C PHE A 307 43.93 -22.00 5.98
N LEU A 308 43.85 -20.76 6.47
CA LEU A 308 44.71 -19.67 6.01
C LEU A 308 46.17 -19.87 6.43
N GLU A 309 46.42 -20.44 7.62
CA GLU A 309 47.76 -20.84 8.08
C GLU A 309 48.38 -21.89 7.15
N THR A 310 47.62 -22.90 6.70
CA THR A 310 48.14 -23.88 5.71
C THR A 310 48.54 -23.27 4.37
N ARG A 311 48.01 -22.08 4.07
CA ARG A 311 48.31 -21.30 2.86
C ARG A 311 49.39 -20.25 3.08
N ASN A 312 49.89 -20.10 4.30
CA ASN A 312 50.82 -19.06 4.70
C ASN A 312 50.28 -17.64 4.38
N GLU A 313 48.96 -17.45 4.54
CA GLU A 313 48.25 -16.18 4.37
C GLU A 313 47.91 -15.60 5.75
N GLU A 314 48.65 -14.57 6.17
CA GLU A 314 48.37 -13.87 7.43
C GLU A 314 47.42 -12.69 7.20
N HIS A 315 46.45 -12.56 8.11
CA HIS A 315 45.49 -11.48 8.15
C HIS A 315 45.46 -10.91 9.56
N GLU A 316 46.09 -9.75 9.75
CA GLU A 316 46.23 -9.09 11.06
C GLU A 316 44.87 -8.84 11.72
N GLU A 317 43.84 -8.56 10.91
CA GLU A 317 42.48 -8.28 11.38
C GLU A 317 41.81 -9.50 12.04
N LEU A 318 42.20 -10.73 11.68
CA LEU A 318 41.66 -11.94 12.29
C LEU A 318 42.23 -12.18 13.70
N SER A 319 43.30 -11.46 14.08
CA SER A 319 43.93 -11.48 15.39
C SER A 319 43.70 -10.18 16.19
N ASP A 320 43.05 -9.17 15.58
CA ASP A 320 42.70 -7.91 16.24
C ASP A 320 41.38 -8.06 17.02
N ASP A 321 41.47 -8.00 18.34
CA ASP A 321 40.32 -8.05 19.25
C ASP A 321 39.26 -7.00 18.91
N LYS A 322 39.67 -5.80 18.47
CA LYS A 322 38.71 -4.73 18.11
C LYS A 322 37.93 -5.09 16.85
N TRP A 323 38.61 -5.66 15.86
CA TRP A 323 37.95 -6.11 14.62
C TRP A 323 37.02 -7.30 14.89
N LEU A 324 37.42 -8.24 15.75
CA LEU A 324 36.60 -9.37 16.16
C LEU A 324 35.32 -8.94 16.91
N LEU A 325 35.42 -7.91 17.76
CA LEU A 325 34.26 -7.31 18.42
C LEU A 325 33.30 -6.67 17.41
N ASP A 326 33.85 -5.96 16.42
CA ASP A 326 33.06 -5.37 15.33
C ASP A 326 32.35 -6.45 14.48
N LEU A 327 33.04 -7.56 14.18
CA LEU A 327 32.47 -8.72 13.49
C LEU A 327 31.34 -9.36 14.30
N GLY A 328 31.56 -9.60 15.60
CA GLY A 328 30.57 -10.18 16.50
C GLY A 328 29.32 -9.29 16.62
N PHE A 329 29.52 -7.99 16.84
CA PHE A 329 28.42 -7.02 16.92
C PHE A 329 27.59 -6.97 15.63
N LEU A 330 28.24 -6.95 14.46
CA LEU A 330 27.54 -6.94 13.18
C LEU A 330 26.75 -8.24 12.95
N THR A 331 27.31 -9.37 13.37
CA THR A 331 26.67 -10.69 13.29
C THR A 331 25.43 -10.75 14.17
N ASP A 332 25.53 -10.32 15.43
CA ASP A 332 24.39 -10.28 16.36
C ASP A 332 23.29 -9.33 15.91
N LEU A 333 23.65 -8.14 15.42
CA LEU A 333 22.71 -7.15 14.91
C LEU A 333 21.96 -7.71 13.69
N THR A 334 22.68 -8.32 12.74
CA THR A 334 22.07 -8.89 11.54
C THR A 334 21.22 -10.12 11.85
N ALA A 335 21.60 -10.94 12.84
CA ALA A 335 20.80 -12.06 13.33
C ALA A 335 19.48 -11.57 13.96
N LYS A 336 19.52 -10.53 14.79
CA LYS A 336 18.31 -9.93 15.38
C LYS A 336 17.40 -9.31 14.33
N LEU A 337 17.96 -8.62 13.34
CA LEU A 337 17.19 -8.08 12.22
C LEU A 337 16.56 -9.20 11.37
N ASN A 338 17.26 -10.31 11.16
CA ASN A 338 16.72 -11.48 10.49
C ASN A 338 15.57 -12.12 11.28
N ALA A 339 15.69 -12.22 12.60
CA ALA A 339 14.63 -12.75 13.47
C ALA A 339 13.38 -11.85 13.41
N LEU A 340 13.55 -10.54 13.57
CA LEU A 340 12.46 -9.56 13.46
C LEU A 340 11.78 -9.62 12.08
N ASN A 341 12.55 -9.81 11.01
CA ASN A 341 11.99 -9.94 9.67
C ASN A 341 11.18 -11.22 9.45
N ASN A 342 11.41 -12.28 10.25
CA ASN A 342 10.62 -13.51 10.17
C ASN A 342 9.36 -13.45 11.05
N GLU A 343 9.35 -12.56 12.06
CA GLU A 343 8.21 -12.35 12.97
C GLU A 343 7.21 -11.30 12.43
N LEU A 344 7.67 -10.42 11.53
CA LEU A 344 6.88 -9.42 10.79
C LEU A 344 6.59 -9.90 9.37
#